data_AF-A0A9Q1MPT5-F1
#
_entry.id   AF-A0A9Q1MPT5-F1
#
_cell.length_a   1.000
_cell.length_b   1.000
_cell.length_c   1.000
_cell.angle_alpha   90.00
_cell.angle_beta   90.00
_cell.angle_gamma   90.00
#
_symmetry.space_group_name_H-M   'P 1'
#
loop_
_entity.id
_entity.type
_entity.pdbx_description
1 polymer ?
#
loop_
_entity_poly.entity_id
_entity_poly.type
_entity_poly.pdbx_seq_one_letter_code
_entity_poly.pdbx_strand_id
1 'polypeptide(L)'
;MPEIPKRWKGTCKPGTQFNTSMCNRKLIRANYFNKGILAIDPTVSISMNSARDTGGRGTHCASIAAGNYAKGVSHFGYAAGTSRGVARRARLAVYKFNFNEGSFTLDLITTMDQAVADGVDTISISQGIGFIPLYEDVISIASFRAMMKGVLVRASAGNRGNIVGTLVNGSPWILRWSVFPARAFVRDSPVIYNKTLAACDSDELLSQVPDPEDTIIIYDNNGDFSDQMGIVTRARLKVTIFISEDPEVFMYTSFPNPGVVINKKEGKQANNHVKSSVYPTATITFQETYVNGRPSPVLAETSARGPSRSYLGISKPDIMAPGVLILAAVPPNLFSESIQNIGIIL
;
A
#
# COMPACT_ATOMS: atom_id res chain seq x y z
N MET A 1 27.94 4.47 -6.29
CA MET A 1 27.88 2.99 -6.48
C MET A 1 29.17 2.54 -7.16
N PRO A 2 29.76 1.39 -6.79
CA PRO A 2 30.89 0.82 -7.53
C PRO A 2 30.45 0.37 -8.93
N GLU A 3 31.39 -0.07 -9.76
CA GLU A 3 31.15 -0.46 -11.15
C GLU A 3 30.21 -1.67 -11.27
N ILE A 4 29.65 -1.91 -12.46
CA ILE A 4 28.76 -3.05 -12.67
C ILE A 4 29.60 -4.34 -12.74
N PRO A 5 29.25 -5.44 -12.03
CA PRO A 5 30.05 -6.66 -12.04
C PRO A 5 30.17 -7.26 -13.44
N LYS A 6 31.38 -7.65 -13.87
CA LYS A 6 31.66 -8.20 -15.23
C LYS A 6 30.85 -9.46 -15.59
N ARG A 7 30.29 -10.18 -14.62
CA ARG A 7 29.36 -11.31 -14.85
C ARG A 7 28.00 -10.87 -15.42
N TRP A 8 27.62 -9.61 -15.24
CA TRP A 8 26.32 -9.09 -15.67
C TRP A 8 26.31 -8.82 -17.18
N LYS A 9 25.47 -9.55 -17.91
CA LYS A 9 25.30 -9.42 -19.36
C LYS A 9 24.03 -8.65 -19.75
N GLY A 10 23.28 -8.16 -18.77
CA GLY A 10 21.94 -7.62 -18.98
C GLY A 10 21.91 -6.21 -19.56
N THR A 11 21.16 -6.01 -20.64
CA THR A 11 21.05 -4.74 -21.38
C THR A 11 19.82 -3.92 -20.96
N CYS A 12 19.87 -2.61 -21.22
CA CYS A 12 18.73 -1.71 -21.01
C CYS A 12 17.88 -1.67 -22.29
N LYS A 13 16.68 -2.26 -22.29
CA LYS A 13 15.80 -2.31 -23.47
C LYS A 13 15.09 -0.95 -23.65
N PRO A 14 15.25 -0.25 -24.80
CA PRO A 14 14.53 0.98 -25.07
C PRO A 14 13.04 0.73 -25.37
N GLY A 15 12.21 1.78 -25.26
CA GLY A 15 10.78 1.78 -25.55
C GLY A 15 10.15 3.15 -25.29
N THR A 16 8.81 3.22 -25.22
CA THR A 16 8.09 4.48 -24.93
C THR A 16 8.63 5.20 -23.69
N GLN A 17 9.07 6.45 -23.86
CA GLN A 17 9.66 7.30 -22.82
C GLN A 17 10.81 6.65 -22.00
N PHE A 18 11.53 5.67 -22.57
CA PHE A 18 12.60 4.97 -21.88
C PHE A 18 13.74 4.60 -22.86
N ASN A 19 14.94 5.14 -22.66
CA ASN A 19 16.08 4.91 -23.54
C ASN A 19 17.20 4.11 -22.83
N THR A 20 18.20 3.69 -23.60
CA THR A 20 19.32 2.86 -23.12
C THR A 20 20.13 3.52 -21.99
N SER A 21 20.18 4.86 -21.95
CA SER A 21 20.91 5.64 -20.93
C SER A 21 20.19 5.80 -19.59
N MET A 22 18.93 5.35 -19.47
CA MET A 22 18.21 5.38 -18.18
C MET A 22 18.69 4.31 -17.20
N CYS A 23 19.38 3.26 -17.67
CA CYS A 23 20.13 2.35 -16.81
C CYS A 23 21.44 3.00 -16.34
N ASN A 24 21.86 2.68 -15.11
CA ASN A 24 23.02 3.25 -14.44
C ASN A 24 23.65 2.25 -13.46
N ARG A 25 24.66 2.68 -12.69
CA ARG A 25 25.35 1.80 -11.71
C ARG A 25 24.45 1.26 -10.58
N LYS A 26 23.19 1.70 -10.47
CA LYS A 26 22.18 1.19 -9.52
C LYS A 26 21.10 0.35 -10.21
N LEU A 27 20.43 0.90 -11.22
CA LEU A 27 19.51 0.18 -12.11
C LEU A 27 20.30 -0.36 -13.30
N ILE A 28 20.80 -1.59 -13.20
CA ILE A 28 21.76 -2.16 -14.17
C ILE A 28 21.07 -2.86 -15.36
N ARG A 29 19.74 -3.00 -15.32
CA ARG A 29 18.90 -3.49 -16.42
C ARG A 29 17.47 -3.00 -16.23
N ALA A 30 16.82 -2.73 -17.35
CA ALA A 30 15.38 -2.63 -17.45
C ALA A 30 14.95 -3.36 -18.72
N ASN A 31 13.99 -4.28 -18.59
CA ASN A 31 13.43 -5.08 -19.67
C ASN A 31 11.93 -5.24 -19.47
N TYR A 32 11.21 -5.57 -20.53
CA TYR A 32 9.75 -5.68 -20.50
C TYR A 32 9.22 -6.66 -21.55
N PHE A 33 8.08 -7.27 -21.24
CA PHE A 33 7.51 -8.43 -21.91
C PHE A 33 6.00 -8.20 -22.05
N ASN A 34 5.56 -8.12 -23.30
CA ASN A 34 4.20 -7.80 -23.71
C ASN A 34 3.77 -8.61 -24.93
N LYS A 35 4.39 -9.79 -25.13
CA LYS A 35 4.06 -10.70 -26.24
C LYS A 35 2.75 -11.45 -26.01
N GLY A 36 2.38 -11.71 -24.75
CA GLY A 36 1.07 -12.25 -24.41
C GLY A 36 -0.05 -11.25 -24.72
N ILE A 37 0.18 -9.96 -24.41
CA ILE A 37 -0.74 -8.86 -24.76
C ILE A 37 -0.99 -8.85 -26.28
N LEU A 38 0.08 -8.71 -27.06
CA LEU A 38 0.02 -8.61 -28.53
C LEU A 38 -0.38 -9.91 -29.26
N ALA A 39 -0.36 -11.06 -28.58
CA ALA A 39 -0.82 -12.34 -29.14
C ALA A 39 -2.33 -12.58 -28.93
N ILE A 40 -2.93 -11.91 -27.95
CA ILE A 40 -4.38 -11.98 -27.67
C ILE A 40 -5.12 -10.92 -28.48
N ASP A 41 -4.58 -9.70 -28.54
CA ASP A 41 -5.06 -8.64 -29.44
C ASP A 41 -3.86 -7.97 -30.14
N PRO A 42 -3.59 -8.28 -31.42
CA PRO A 42 -2.55 -7.62 -32.20
C PRO A 42 -2.82 -6.14 -32.51
N THR A 43 -4.04 -5.64 -32.27
CA THR A 43 -4.45 -4.25 -32.56
C THR A 43 -4.26 -3.31 -31.36
N VAL A 44 -4.03 -3.84 -30.15
CA VAL A 44 -3.95 -3.03 -28.92
C VAL A 44 -2.71 -2.13 -28.89
N SER A 45 -2.96 -0.82 -28.83
CA SER A 45 -1.89 0.18 -28.73
C SER A 45 -1.42 0.33 -27.27
N ILE A 46 -0.31 -0.34 -26.94
CA ILE A 46 0.26 -0.32 -25.58
C ILE A 46 0.85 1.08 -25.28
N SER A 47 0.14 1.85 -24.45
CA SER A 47 0.43 3.25 -24.15
C SER A 47 1.83 3.46 -23.59
N MET A 48 2.27 2.60 -22.65
CA MET A 48 3.62 2.61 -22.08
C MET A 48 4.38 1.33 -22.43
N ASN A 49 4.64 1.16 -23.73
CA ASN A 49 5.44 0.09 -24.33
C ASN A 49 6.94 0.22 -23.97
N SER A 50 7.24 0.19 -22.67
CA SER A 50 8.59 0.17 -22.08
C SER A 50 8.56 -0.37 -20.65
N ALA A 51 9.75 -0.51 -20.05
CA ALA A 51 9.92 -0.83 -18.64
C ALA A 51 9.58 0.32 -17.66
N ARG A 52 9.07 1.47 -18.14
CA ARG A 52 8.57 2.56 -17.29
C ARG A 52 7.31 2.10 -16.54
N ASP A 53 7.25 2.43 -15.26
CA ASP A 53 6.15 2.11 -14.36
C ASP A 53 5.02 3.15 -14.48
N THR A 54 3.78 2.66 -14.59
CA THR A 54 2.53 3.43 -14.71
C THR A 54 1.48 3.03 -13.66
N GLY A 55 1.81 2.10 -12.75
CA GLY A 55 0.94 1.64 -11.66
C GLY A 55 1.59 1.71 -10.28
N GLY A 56 2.85 2.14 -10.19
CA GLY A 56 3.59 2.46 -8.96
C GLY A 56 4.07 1.28 -8.13
N ARG A 57 3.36 0.14 -8.17
CA ARG A 57 3.70 -1.10 -7.44
C ARG A 57 5.13 -1.56 -7.72
N GLY A 58 5.61 -1.43 -8.96
CA GLY A 58 6.95 -1.83 -9.37
C GLY A 58 8.03 -0.97 -8.71
N THR A 59 7.87 0.35 -8.78
CA THR A 59 8.76 1.35 -8.16
C THR A 59 8.80 1.20 -6.63
N HIS A 60 7.62 0.97 -6.03
CA HIS A 60 7.47 0.77 -4.59
C HIS A 60 8.21 -0.50 -4.12
N CYS A 61 7.94 -1.64 -4.75
CA CYS A 61 8.61 -2.90 -4.40
C CYS A 61 10.13 -2.85 -4.67
N ALA A 62 10.57 -2.26 -5.77
CA ALA A 62 12.00 -2.13 -6.10
C ALA A 62 12.75 -1.24 -5.10
N SER A 63 12.11 -0.17 -4.60
CA SER A 63 12.70 0.72 -3.61
C SER A 63 12.68 0.16 -2.18
N ILE A 64 11.70 -0.67 -1.80
CA ILE A 64 11.75 -1.48 -0.56
C ILE A 64 12.91 -2.49 -0.61
N ALA A 65 13.02 -3.25 -1.71
CA ALA A 65 14.04 -4.27 -1.84
C ALA A 65 15.46 -3.68 -1.86
N ALA A 66 15.68 -2.68 -2.72
CA ALA A 66 17.01 -2.11 -2.94
C ALA A 66 16.98 -0.62 -3.33
N GLY A 67 16.13 0.22 -2.73
CA GLY A 67 16.27 1.67 -2.82
C GLY A 67 17.65 2.13 -2.31
N ASN A 68 18.26 3.12 -2.97
CA ASN A 68 19.40 3.84 -2.40
C ASN A 68 18.92 4.82 -1.32
N TYR A 69 19.81 5.49 -0.59
CA TYR A 69 19.41 6.56 0.33
C TYR A 69 18.71 7.70 -0.41
N ALA A 70 17.49 8.04 0.02
CA ALA A 70 16.79 9.27 -0.32
C ALA A 70 16.53 10.04 0.99
N LYS A 71 17.14 11.21 1.15
CA LYS A 71 17.01 12.08 2.33
C LYS A 71 15.79 13.00 2.19
N GLY A 72 15.18 13.39 3.32
CA GLY A 72 14.12 14.41 3.33
C GLY A 72 12.83 13.92 2.68
N VAL A 73 12.52 12.62 2.81
CA VAL A 73 11.32 12.00 2.23
C VAL A 73 10.30 11.67 3.32
N SER A 74 9.02 11.79 2.96
CA SER A 74 7.84 11.55 3.81
C SER A 74 6.66 11.18 2.89
N HIS A 75 5.65 10.51 3.42
CA HIS A 75 4.33 10.50 2.79
C HIS A 75 3.53 11.64 3.43
N PHE A 76 3.36 12.77 2.71
CA PHE A 76 2.63 13.93 3.21
C PHE A 76 3.01 14.39 4.64
N GLY A 77 4.31 14.49 4.94
CA GLY A 77 4.84 14.80 6.28
C GLY A 77 4.97 13.57 7.20
N TYR A 78 4.07 12.59 7.11
CA TYR A 78 4.17 11.33 7.85
C TYR A 78 5.40 10.50 7.46
N ALA A 79 5.91 9.73 8.41
CA ALA A 79 7.09 8.87 8.28
C ALA A 79 8.35 9.60 7.76
N ALA A 80 8.48 10.90 8.03
CA ALA A 80 9.58 11.73 7.58
C ALA A 80 10.96 11.20 7.99
N GLY A 81 11.91 11.18 7.06
CA GLY A 81 13.29 10.80 7.35
C GLY A 81 14.15 10.54 6.13
N THR A 82 14.87 9.42 6.14
CA THR A 82 15.73 8.97 5.04
C THR A 82 15.36 7.55 4.63
N SER A 83 14.58 7.40 3.56
CA SER A 83 14.24 6.09 3.02
C SER A 83 15.46 5.41 2.35
N ARG A 84 15.46 4.08 2.40
CA ARG A 84 16.49 3.19 1.87
C ARG A 84 15.92 1.77 1.80
N GLY A 85 16.23 1.02 0.75
CA GLY A 85 15.84 -0.38 0.69
C GLY A 85 16.70 -1.26 1.60
N VAL A 86 16.18 -2.43 1.98
CA VAL A 86 16.87 -3.39 2.86
C VAL A 86 18.27 -3.72 2.33
N ALA A 87 18.41 -3.92 1.02
CA ALA A 87 19.67 -4.13 0.34
C ALA A 87 20.16 -2.85 -0.39
N ARG A 88 20.36 -1.75 0.34
CA ARG A 88 20.78 -0.42 -0.19
C ARG A 88 21.86 -0.41 -1.30
N ARG A 89 22.82 -1.34 -1.28
CA ARG A 89 23.93 -1.47 -2.25
C ARG A 89 23.77 -2.61 -3.26
N ALA A 90 22.70 -3.42 -3.20
CA ALA A 90 22.36 -4.35 -4.26
C ALA A 90 22.05 -3.59 -5.57
N ARG A 91 22.11 -4.30 -6.69
CA ARG A 91 21.74 -3.76 -8.00
C ARG A 91 20.27 -4.11 -8.30
N LEU A 92 19.61 -3.26 -9.06
CA LEU A 92 18.26 -3.51 -9.55
C LEU A 92 18.33 -3.92 -11.03
N ALA A 93 17.64 -5.01 -11.35
CA ALA A 93 17.31 -5.41 -12.71
C ALA A 93 15.77 -5.50 -12.76
N VAL A 94 15.14 -4.63 -13.55
CA VAL A 94 13.67 -4.53 -13.64
C VAL A 94 13.17 -5.34 -14.84
N TYR A 95 12.11 -6.11 -14.61
CA TYR A 95 11.44 -6.94 -15.60
C TYR A 95 9.93 -6.71 -15.50
N LYS A 96 9.35 -5.98 -16.47
CA LYS A 96 7.91 -5.63 -16.48
C LYS A 96 7.11 -6.59 -17.35
N PHE A 97 6.17 -7.32 -16.77
CA PHE A 97 5.17 -8.16 -17.46
C PHE A 97 3.72 -7.65 -17.33
N ASN A 98 3.51 -6.65 -16.45
CA ASN A 98 2.20 -6.10 -16.12
C ASN A 98 2.10 -4.68 -16.67
N PHE A 99 1.03 -4.41 -17.41
CA PHE A 99 0.74 -3.18 -18.14
C PHE A 99 -0.71 -2.76 -17.89
N ASN A 100 -1.04 -1.50 -18.19
CA ASN A 100 -2.40 -0.99 -18.04
C ASN A 100 -3.39 -1.74 -18.96
N GLU A 101 -2.89 -2.21 -20.11
CA GLU A 101 -3.59 -2.97 -21.14
C GLU A 101 -3.73 -4.47 -20.81
N GLY A 102 -3.02 -4.98 -19.79
CA GLY A 102 -3.09 -6.39 -19.42
C GLY A 102 -1.84 -6.95 -18.71
N SER A 103 -1.98 -8.16 -18.17
CA SER A 103 -0.90 -8.89 -17.49
C SER A 103 -1.10 -10.39 -17.66
N PHE A 104 -0.28 -11.02 -18.51
CA PHE A 104 -0.48 -12.41 -18.93
C PHE A 104 0.58 -13.36 -18.36
N THR A 105 0.16 -14.60 -18.08
CA THR A 105 1.01 -15.67 -17.55
C THR A 105 2.20 -15.99 -18.45
N LEU A 106 2.03 -15.87 -19.78
CA LEU A 106 3.09 -16.03 -20.76
C LEU A 106 4.21 -14.99 -20.63
N ASP A 107 3.86 -13.71 -20.44
CA ASP A 107 4.86 -12.64 -20.24
C ASP A 107 5.55 -12.75 -18.87
N LEU A 108 4.85 -13.28 -17.86
CA LEU A 108 5.38 -13.57 -16.53
C LEU A 108 6.39 -14.73 -16.52
N ILE A 109 6.09 -15.88 -17.12
CA ILE A 109 7.07 -16.98 -17.20
C ILE A 109 8.30 -16.58 -18.03
N THR A 110 8.08 -15.87 -19.15
CA THR A 110 9.17 -15.33 -19.98
C THR A 110 10.03 -14.30 -19.22
N THR A 111 9.40 -13.48 -18.37
CA THR A 111 10.07 -12.55 -17.45
C THR A 111 11.01 -13.27 -16.50
N MET A 112 10.53 -14.31 -15.83
CA MET A 112 11.32 -15.05 -14.83
C MET A 112 12.43 -15.87 -15.48
N ASP A 113 12.15 -16.61 -16.56
CA ASP A 113 13.17 -17.38 -17.29
C ASP A 113 14.28 -16.48 -17.84
N GLN A 114 13.94 -15.29 -18.36
CA GLN A 114 14.94 -14.30 -18.80
C GLN A 114 15.76 -13.75 -17.63
N ALA A 115 15.14 -13.45 -16.49
CA ALA A 115 15.86 -12.95 -15.31
C ALA A 115 16.89 -13.98 -14.80
N VAL A 116 16.51 -15.27 -14.76
CA VAL A 116 17.43 -16.36 -14.43
C VAL A 116 18.54 -16.50 -15.49
N ALA A 117 18.23 -16.36 -16.77
CA ALA A 117 19.22 -16.39 -17.86
C ALA A 117 20.21 -15.21 -17.81
N ASP A 118 19.83 -14.06 -17.24
CA ASP A 118 20.71 -12.92 -17.03
C ASP A 118 21.69 -13.08 -15.86
N GLY A 119 21.49 -14.09 -15.01
CA GLY A 119 22.31 -14.34 -13.82
C GLY A 119 21.99 -13.42 -12.63
N VAL A 120 20.71 -13.18 -12.35
CA VAL A 120 20.28 -12.54 -11.09
C VAL A 120 20.53 -13.46 -9.89
N ASP A 121 20.94 -12.90 -8.76
CA ASP A 121 21.17 -13.67 -7.51
C ASP A 121 19.86 -14.08 -6.81
N THR A 122 18.80 -13.28 -6.98
CA THR A 122 17.48 -13.52 -6.39
C THR A 122 16.39 -12.76 -7.17
N ILE A 123 15.16 -13.28 -7.13
CA ILE A 123 13.96 -12.67 -7.74
C ILE A 123 12.99 -12.29 -6.61
N SER A 124 12.46 -11.07 -6.65
CA SER A 124 11.38 -10.63 -5.76
C SER A 124 10.12 -10.38 -6.57
N ILE A 125 9.04 -11.10 -6.28
CA ILE A 125 7.77 -11.03 -7.03
C ILE A 125 6.59 -10.75 -6.09
N SER A 126 5.89 -9.64 -6.35
CA SER A 126 4.73 -9.18 -5.58
C SER A 126 3.42 -9.47 -6.33
N GLN A 127 3.25 -10.74 -6.70
CA GLN A 127 2.12 -11.28 -7.47
C GLN A 127 1.82 -12.72 -7.03
N GLY A 128 0.57 -13.15 -7.16
CA GLY A 128 0.12 -14.55 -7.04
C GLY A 128 -0.93 -14.88 -8.12
N ILE A 129 -1.25 -16.16 -8.31
CA ILE A 129 -2.16 -16.63 -9.36
C ILE A 129 -3.24 -17.57 -8.78
N GLY A 130 -4.25 -16.97 -8.13
CA GLY A 130 -5.48 -17.67 -7.75
C GLY A 130 -5.28 -18.93 -6.88
N PHE A 131 -6.08 -19.96 -7.16
CA PHE A 131 -5.97 -21.30 -6.59
C PHE A 131 -5.99 -22.32 -7.74
N ILE A 132 -4.81 -22.66 -8.26
CA ILE A 132 -4.63 -23.59 -9.38
C ILE A 132 -3.56 -24.66 -9.05
N PRO A 133 -3.56 -25.82 -9.72
CA PRO A 133 -2.56 -26.87 -9.52
C PRO A 133 -1.12 -26.40 -9.83
N LEU A 134 -0.12 -27.03 -9.19
CA LEU A 134 1.30 -26.68 -9.35
C LEU A 134 1.83 -26.79 -10.80
N TYR A 135 1.20 -27.59 -11.65
CA TYR A 135 1.57 -27.75 -13.06
C TYR A 135 0.87 -26.73 -13.99
N GLU A 136 -0.04 -25.91 -13.45
CA GLU A 136 -0.66 -24.76 -14.13
C GLU A 136 -0.14 -23.43 -13.57
N ASP A 137 0.30 -23.39 -12.30
CA ASP A 137 0.90 -22.21 -11.68
C ASP A 137 2.27 -21.87 -12.29
N VAL A 138 2.27 -20.90 -13.22
CA VAL A 138 3.50 -20.41 -13.85
C VAL A 138 4.49 -19.75 -12.88
N ILE A 139 4.06 -19.26 -11.71
CA ILE A 139 5.00 -18.78 -10.67
C ILE A 139 5.71 -19.98 -10.05
N SER A 140 5.00 -21.05 -9.69
CA SER A 140 5.63 -22.29 -9.18
C SER A 140 6.56 -22.92 -10.22
N ILE A 141 6.13 -23.04 -11.48
CA ILE A 141 6.96 -23.60 -12.58
C ILE A 141 8.23 -22.77 -12.80
N ALA A 142 8.11 -21.44 -12.89
CA ALA A 142 9.26 -20.56 -13.07
C ALA A 142 10.16 -20.52 -11.82
N SER A 143 9.60 -20.59 -10.63
CA SER A 143 10.36 -20.65 -9.37
C SER A 143 11.13 -21.96 -9.23
N PHE A 144 10.58 -23.08 -9.69
CA PHE A 144 11.29 -24.35 -9.77
C PHE A 144 12.48 -24.27 -10.76
N ARG A 145 12.28 -23.67 -11.94
CA ARG A 145 13.36 -23.40 -12.91
C ARG A 145 14.46 -22.48 -12.35
N ALA A 146 14.09 -21.47 -11.58
CA ALA A 146 15.02 -20.57 -10.88
C ALA A 146 15.82 -21.31 -9.79
N MET A 147 15.13 -22.10 -8.96
CA MET A 147 15.71 -22.89 -7.88
C MET A 147 16.72 -23.93 -8.39
N MET A 148 16.42 -24.62 -9.50
CA MET A 148 17.37 -25.53 -10.18
C MET A 148 18.66 -24.85 -10.65
N LYS A 149 18.68 -23.52 -10.74
CA LYS A 149 19.86 -22.70 -11.10
C LYS A 149 20.40 -21.89 -9.91
N GLY A 150 19.99 -22.22 -8.68
CA GLY A 150 20.44 -21.57 -7.45
C GLY A 150 19.85 -20.19 -7.18
N VAL A 151 18.84 -19.75 -7.96
CA VAL A 151 18.23 -18.43 -7.83
C VAL A 151 17.02 -18.50 -6.90
N LEU A 152 17.13 -17.88 -5.72
CA LEU A 152 16.03 -17.81 -4.76
C LEU A 152 14.93 -16.86 -5.23
N VAL A 153 13.69 -17.34 -5.31
CA VAL A 153 12.50 -16.52 -5.57
C VAL A 153 11.76 -16.23 -4.26
N ARG A 154 11.51 -14.95 -3.97
CA ARG A 154 10.66 -14.49 -2.87
C ARG A 154 9.31 -14.00 -3.42
N ALA A 155 8.25 -14.74 -3.13
CA ALA A 155 6.87 -14.38 -3.45
C ALA A 155 6.20 -13.56 -2.32
N SER A 156 5.07 -12.90 -2.64
CA SER A 156 4.27 -12.09 -1.71
C SER A 156 3.14 -12.85 -1.01
N ALA A 157 2.74 -12.33 0.15
CA ALA A 157 1.80 -12.93 1.10
C ALA A 157 0.31 -12.99 0.70
N GLY A 158 -0.13 -12.20 -0.28
CA GLY A 158 -1.54 -12.10 -0.65
C GLY A 158 -2.47 -11.54 0.45
N ASN A 159 -3.49 -10.81 0.02
CA ASN A 159 -4.34 -10.01 0.91
C ASN A 159 -5.76 -10.58 0.91
N ARG A 160 -5.92 -11.84 1.36
CA ARG A 160 -7.19 -12.60 1.37
C ARG A 160 -7.45 -13.37 2.69
N GLY A 161 -6.86 -12.93 3.79
CA GLY A 161 -7.24 -13.35 5.15
C GLY A 161 -8.66 -12.92 5.50
N ASN A 162 -9.21 -13.28 6.65
CA ASN A 162 -8.60 -13.97 7.79
C ASN A 162 -8.86 -15.50 7.84
N ILE A 163 -9.67 -16.03 6.91
CA ILE A 163 -10.18 -17.42 6.88
C ILE A 163 -9.05 -18.46 6.72
N VAL A 164 -9.23 -19.67 7.27
CA VAL A 164 -8.28 -20.80 7.17
C VAL A 164 -8.06 -21.24 5.71
N GLY A 165 -6.82 -21.60 5.37
CA GLY A 165 -6.44 -22.07 4.03
C GLY A 165 -6.57 -21.01 2.95
N THR A 166 -6.50 -19.72 3.29
CA THR A 166 -6.50 -18.60 2.31
C THR A 166 -5.09 -18.23 1.83
N LEU A 167 -4.03 -18.79 2.43
CA LEU A 167 -2.72 -18.13 2.49
C LEU A 167 -2.10 -17.66 1.20
N VAL A 168 -1.37 -16.55 1.41
CA VAL A 168 0.09 -16.61 1.29
C VAL A 168 0.93 -16.04 2.50
N ASN A 169 0.37 -15.52 3.65
CA ASN A 169 0.92 -15.36 5.08
C ASN A 169 0.04 -14.41 5.99
N GLY A 170 -0.17 -14.50 7.36
CA GLY A 170 -0.89 -13.40 8.12
C GLY A 170 -1.24 -13.26 9.67
N SER A 171 -1.61 -12.00 10.09
CA SER A 171 -2.42 -11.36 11.24
C SER A 171 -1.86 -10.90 12.68
N PRO A 172 -2.57 -10.07 13.55
CA PRO A 172 -2.26 -8.60 13.82
C PRO A 172 -2.45 -7.97 15.26
N TRP A 173 -2.06 -6.68 15.49
CA TRP A 173 -2.62 -5.68 16.48
C TRP A 173 -1.97 -4.25 16.35
N ILE A 174 -2.44 -3.20 17.07
CA ILE A 174 -2.47 -1.77 16.61
C ILE A 174 -2.27 -0.66 17.71
N LEU A 175 -2.04 0.62 17.30
CA LEU A 175 -2.05 1.87 18.09
C LEU A 175 -2.84 3.00 17.34
N ARG A 176 -3.18 4.14 18.00
CA ARG A 176 -3.94 5.30 17.44
C ARG A 176 -3.46 5.80 16.07
N TRP A 177 -4.37 6.33 15.23
CA TRP A 177 -4.10 6.51 13.80
C TRP A 177 -4.80 7.69 13.10
N SER A 178 -4.09 8.31 12.13
CA SER A 178 -4.59 9.21 11.07
C SER A 178 -3.49 9.37 10.00
N VAL A 179 -3.86 9.61 8.74
CA VAL A 179 -2.93 9.90 7.62
C VAL A 179 -3.31 11.14 6.79
N PHE A 180 -4.21 12.00 7.29
CA PHE A 180 -4.73 13.15 6.55
C PHE A 180 -3.60 14.03 5.95
N PRO A 181 -3.55 14.22 4.62
CA PRO A 181 -2.33 14.63 3.92
C PRO A 181 -1.93 16.11 4.07
N ALA A 182 -2.86 17.02 4.32
CA ALA A 182 -2.51 18.44 4.45
C ALA A 182 -1.97 18.76 5.85
N ARG A 183 -1.22 19.87 5.96
CA ARG A 183 -0.93 20.46 7.27
C ARG A 183 -2.22 21.06 7.79
N ALA A 184 -2.74 20.44 8.83
CA ALA A 184 -3.95 20.85 9.52
C ALA A 184 -3.64 21.13 10.98
N PHE A 185 -4.27 22.17 11.52
CA PHE A 185 -4.28 22.46 12.95
C PHE A 185 -5.69 22.88 13.34
N VAL A 186 -6.47 21.95 13.89
CA VAL A 186 -7.82 22.26 14.37
C VAL A 186 -7.72 22.52 15.86
N ARG A 187 -8.19 23.69 16.27
CA ARG A 187 -7.90 24.25 17.59
C ARG A 187 -9.19 24.69 18.27
N ASP A 188 -9.39 24.19 19.49
CA ASP A 188 -10.44 24.58 20.43
C ASP A 188 -11.85 24.61 19.79
N SER A 189 -12.10 23.76 18.79
CA SER A 189 -13.33 23.75 17.99
C SER A 189 -14.43 22.93 18.68
N PRO A 190 -15.72 23.28 18.52
CA PRO A 190 -16.85 22.57 19.14
C PRO A 190 -16.90 21.09 18.76
N VAL A 191 -17.28 20.23 19.70
CA VAL A 191 -17.39 18.77 19.51
C VAL A 191 -18.81 18.29 19.78
N ILE A 192 -19.45 17.71 18.77
CA ILE A 192 -20.81 17.15 18.89
C ILE A 192 -20.76 15.61 18.83
N TYR A 193 -21.46 14.99 19.80
CA TYR A 193 -21.89 13.60 19.73
C TYR A 193 -23.41 13.55 19.87
N ASN A 194 -24.09 13.31 18.76
CA ASN A 194 -25.54 13.08 18.72
C ASN A 194 -25.80 11.64 18.28
N LYS A 195 -26.50 10.85 19.09
CA LYS A 195 -26.74 9.42 18.83
C LYS A 195 -27.52 9.17 17.53
N THR A 196 -28.30 10.14 17.05
CA THR A 196 -29.01 10.06 15.76
C THR A 196 -28.06 10.24 14.57
N LEU A 197 -26.95 10.96 14.75
CA LEU A 197 -25.92 11.18 13.72
C LEU A 197 -24.76 10.17 13.82
N ALA A 198 -24.59 9.55 14.99
CA ALA A 198 -23.43 8.75 15.36
C ALA A 198 -23.12 7.56 14.43
N ALA A 199 -24.08 7.09 13.63
CA ALA A 199 -23.87 6.02 12.66
C ALA A 199 -23.12 6.46 11.38
N CYS A 200 -23.20 7.75 11.01
CA CYS A 200 -22.65 8.30 9.76
C CYS A 200 -23.06 7.51 8.51
N ASP A 201 -24.37 7.33 8.35
CA ASP A 201 -25.03 6.49 7.33
C ASP A 201 -26.09 7.26 6.50
N SER A 202 -26.22 8.58 6.70
CA SER A 202 -27.22 9.41 6.01
C SER A 202 -26.72 10.84 5.77
N ASP A 203 -26.65 11.24 4.49
CA ASP A 203 -26.37 12.61 4.07
C ASP A 203 -27.45 13.60 4.53
N GLU A 204 -28.72 13.17 4.54
CA GLU A 204 -29.87 14.00 4.95
C GLU A 204 -29.79 14.41 6.42
N LEU A 205 -29.35 13.49 7.30
CA LEU A 205 -29.15 13.77 8.73
C LEU A 205 -27.94 14.67 8.98
N LEU A 206 -26.89 14.57 8.16
CA LEU A 206 -25.69 15.41 8.31
C LEU A 206 -25.86 16.82 7.74
N SER A 207 -26.70 17.01 6.72
CA SER A 207 -27.12 18.34 6.24
C SER A 207 -27.89 19.17 7.29
N GLN A 208 -28.35 18.55 8.37
CA GLN A 208 -29.03 19.20 9.50
C GLN A 208 -28.08 19.64 10.62
N VAL A 209 -26.77 19.38 10.48
CA VAL A 209 -25.76 19.87 11.42
C VAL A 209 -25.58 21.38 11.22
N PRO A 210 -25.75 22.23 12.26
CA PRO A 210 -25.39 23.63 12.17
C PRO A 210 -23.87 23.76 12.07
N ASP A 211 -23.41 24.67 11.20
CA ASP A 211 -22.00 25.02 11.00
C ASP A 211 -21.06 23.78 10.84
N PRO A 212 -21.29 22.93 9.81
CA PRO A 212 -20.50 21.72 9.57
C PRO A 212 -19.03 22.02 9.28
N GLU A 213 -18.74 23.21 8.74
CA GLU A 213 -17.40 23.71 8.46
C GLU A 213 -16.65 24.21 9.72
N ASP A 214 -17.31 24.34 10.88
CA ASP A 214 -16.68 24.69 12.16
C ASP A 214 -16.78 23.60 13.26
N THR A 215 -17.63 22.59 13.05
CA THR A 215 -17.90 21.54 14.04
C THR A 215 -17.05 20.28 13.85
N ILE A 216 -16.58 19.69 14.96
CA ILE A 216 -16.03 18.33 15.03
C ILE A 216 -17.16 17.36 15.40
N ILE A 217 -17.36 16.29 14.63
CA ILE A 217 -18.37 15.25 14.94
C ILE A 217 -17.70 13.95 15.38
N ILE A 218 -18.25 13.29 16.39
CA ILE A 218 -17.87 11.93 16.80
C ILE A 218 -18.86 10.91 16.25
N TYR A 219 -18.37 9.88 15.55
CA TYR A 219 -19.14 8.73 15.09
C TYR A 219 -18.76 7.44 15.83
N ASP A 220 -19.76 6.61 16.10
CA ASP A 220 -19.62 5.24 16.58
C ASP A 220 -19.30 4.29 15.39
N ASN A 221 -18.77 3.10 15.66
CA ASN A 221 -18.46 2.13 14.62
C ASN A 221 -19.75 1.52 14.03
N ASN A 222 -20.02 1.76 12.74
CA ASN A 222 -21.11 1.12 12.00
C ASN A 222 -20.69 -0.17 11.27
N GLY A 223 -19.38 -0.41 11.09
CA GLY A 223 -18.82 -1.55 10.35
C GLY A 223 -18.35 -1.25 8.93
N ASP A 224 -18.56 -0.04 8.40
CA ASP A 224 -18.01 0.39 7.10
C ASP A 224 -17.41 1.81 7.20
N PHE A 225 -16.13 1.87 7.60
CA PHE A 225 -15.35 3.11 7.65
C PHE A 225 -15.19 3.76 6.27
N SER A 226 -15.26 2.99 5.17
CA SER A 226 -15.08 3.53 3.82
C SER A 226 -16.30 4.34 3.39
N ASP A 227 -17.50 3.88 3.73
CA ASP A 227 -18.75 4.63 3.52
C ASP A 227 -18.85 5.83 4.47
N GLN A 228 -18.54 5.66 5.77
CA GLN A 228 -18.47 6.79 6.71
C GLN A 228 -17.52 7.90 6.20
N MET A 229 -16.32 7.54 5.70
CA MET A 229 -15.39 8.49 5.11
C MET A 229 -15.96 9.15 3.84
N GLY A 230 -16.63 8.38 2.97
CA GLY A 230 -17.28 8.90 1.77
C GLY A 230 -18.42 9.89 2.07
N ILE A 231 -19.21 9.62 3.10
CA ILE A 231 -20.28 10.49 3.61
C ILE A 231 -19.68 11.78 4.22
N VAL A 232 -18.70 11.66 5.12
CA VAL A 232 -17.97 12.81 5.71
C VAL A 232 -17.37 13.73 4.64
N THR A 233 -16.82 13.14 3.59
CA THR A 233 -16.22 13.88 2.46
C THR A 233 -17.26 14.68 1.67
N ARG A 234 -18.45 14.12 1.47
CA ARG A 234 -19.57 14.79 0.78
C ARG A 234 -20.23 15.87 1.64
N ALA A 235 -20.35 15.62 2.95
CA ALA A 235 -20.92 16.54 3.93
C ALA A 235 -20.01 17.73 4.30
N ARG A 236 -18.75 17.77 3.81
CA ARG A 236 -17.79 18.86 4.05
C ARG A 236 -17.58 19.22 5.53
N LEU A 237 -17.50 18.22 6.39
CA LEU A 237 -17.22 18.44 7.81
C LEU A 237 -15.79 18.96 8.06
N LYS A 238 -15.62 19.82 9.07
CA LYS A 238 -14.31 20.35 9.47
C LYS A 238 -13.34 19.24 9.85
N VAL A 239 -13.73 18.42 10.82
CA VAL A 239 -12.98 17.25 11.29
C VAL A 239 -13.94 16.18 11.80
N THR A 240 -13.55 14.92 11.65
CA THR A 240 -14.30 13.78 12.19
C THR A 240 -13.45 12.94 13.16
N ILE A 241 -14.06 12.54 14.27
CA ILE A 241 -13.52 11.53 15.20
C ILE A 241 -14.28 10.23 14.95
N PHE A 242 -13.61 9.22 14.39
CA PHE A 242 -14.19 7.90 14.15
C PHE A 242 -13.82 6.97 15.29
N ILE A 243 -14.82 6.39 15.98
CA ILE A 243 -14.58 5.34 16.97
C ILE A 243 -14.52 4.00 16.21
N SER A 244 -13.34 3.42 16.04
CA SER A 244 -13.20 2.09 15.44
C SER A 244 -12.05 1.28 16.05
N GLU A 245 -12.19 -0.05 15.95
CA GLU A 245 -11.21 -1.06 16.36
C GLU A 245 -10.99 -2.09 15.24
N ASP A 246 -11.56 -1.86 14.05
CA ASP A 246 -11.39 -2.68 12.86
C ASP A 246 -9.96 -2.55 12.30
N PRO A 247 -9.17 -3.64 12.21
CA PRO A 247 -7.81 -3.62 11.69
C PRO A 247 -7.66 -3.12 10.24
N GLU A 248 -8.70 -3.18 9.39
CA GLU A 248 -8.61 -2.68 8.01
C GLU A 248 -8.49 -1.14 7.96
N VAL A 249 -9.12 -0.43 8.90
CA VAL A 249 -9.01 1.04 9.05
C VAL A 249 -7.55 1.47 9.29
N PHE A 250 -6.79 0.65 10.02
CA PHE A 250 -5.36 0.87 10.28
C PHE A 250 -4.45 0.38 9.15
N MET A 251 -5.01 -0.11 8.05
CA MET A 251 -4.32 -0.35 6.77
C MET A 251 -4.73 0.66 5.68
N TYR A 252 -5.75 1.48 5.94
CA TYR A 252 -6.33 2.42 4.99
C TYR A 252 -5.37 3.60 4.75
N THR A 253 -5.21 3.98 3.47
CA THR A 253 -4.22 5.00 3.01
C THR A 253 -4.85 6.27 2.45
N SER A 254 -6.18 6.32 2.34
CA SER A 254 -6.92 7.47 1.79
C SER A 254 -7.71 8.12 2.91
N PHE A 255 -7.37 9.35 3.26
CA PHE A 255 -7.97 10.10 4.36
C PHE A 255 -8.25 11.55 3.86
N PRO A 256 -9.24 11.72 2.95
CA PRO A 256 -9.42 12.95 2.16
C PRO A 256 -9.98 14.16 2.93
N ASN A 257 -10.66 13.93 4.05
CA ASN A 257 -11.15 14.96 5.00
C ASN A 257 -10.42 14.82 6.34
N PRO A 258 -10.21 15.90 7.11
CA PRO A 258 -9.52 15.82 8.39
C PRO A 258 -10.21 14.88 9.38
N GLY A 259 -9.43 14.08 10.11
CA GLY A 259 -9.99 13.22 11.15
C GLY A 259 -9.00 12.28 11.80
N VAL A 260 -9.47 11.60 12.84
CA VAL A 260 -8.67 10.68 13.67
C VAL A 260 -9.50 9.45 14.04
N VAL A 261 -8.84 8.29 14.11
CA VAL A 261 -9.45 7.02 14.50
C VAL A 261 -9.02 6.66 15.92
N ILE A 262 -10.00 6.44 16.79
CA ILE A 262 -9.80 6.13 18.22
C ILE A 262 -10.51 4.83 18.61
N ASN A 263 -10.00 4.12 19.62
CA ASN A 263 -10.61 2.86 20.07
C ASN A 263 -11.86 3.09 20.94
N LYS A 264 -12.64 2.04 21.25
CA LYS A 264 -13.92 2.17 22.00
C LYS A 264 -13.73 2.66 23.44
N LYS A 265 -12.54 2.49 24.04
CA LYS A 265 -12.23 3.04 25.37
C LYS A 265 -12.06 4.57 25.29
N GLU A 266 -11.35 5.04 24.28
CA GLU A 266 -11.14 6.47 24.01
C GLU A 266 -12.44 7.14 23.53
N GLY A 267 -13.23 6.47 22.68
CA GLY A 267 -14.56 6.92 22.28
C GLY A 267 -15.50 7.13 23.48
N LYS A 268 -15.47 6.24 24.47
CA LYS A 268 -16.19 6.43 25.74
C LYS A 268 -15.69 7.64 26.53
N GLN A 269 -14.39 7.95 26.49
CA GLN A 269 -13.83 9.14 27.15
C GLN A 269 -14.26 10.43 26.43
N ALA A 270 -14.21 10.46 25.09
CA ALA A 270 -14.67 11.59 24.28
C ALA A 270 -16.19 11.83 24.44
N ASN A 271 -17.00 10.78 24.36
CA ASN A 271 -18.45 10.85 24.55
C ASN A 271 -18.87 11.25 25.97
N ASN A 272 -18.01 11.00 26.98
CA ASN A 272 -18.22 11.49 28.35
C ASN A 272 -17.82 12.97 28.48
N HIS A 273 -16.70 13.40 27.89
CA HIS A 273 -16.27 14.81 27.83
C HIS A 273 -17.38 15.68 27.23
N VAL A 274 -17.90 15.30 26.06
CA VAL A 274 -19.00 15.99 25.36
C VAL A 274 -20.26 16.12 26.23
N LYS A 275 -20.62 15.07 27.00
CA LYS A 275 -21.79 15.09 27.89
C LYS A 275 -21.57 15.84 29.21
N SER A 276 -20.32 16.14 29.56
CA SER A 276 -19.94 16.77 30.84
C SER A 276 -19.72 18.28 30.75
N SER A 277 -19.66 18.84 29.54
CA SER A 277 -19.48 20.28 29.28
C SER A 277 -20.69 20.86 28.54
N VAL A 278 -21.00 22.13 28.80
CA VAL A 278 -21.99 22.91 28.03
C VAL A 278 -21.41 23.34 26.68
N TYR A 279 -20.09 23.55 26.62
CA TYR A 279 -19.35 23.92 25.42
C TYR A 279 -18.12 23.01 25.29
N PRO A 280 -18.29 21.73 24.91
CA PRO A 280 -17.17 20.81 24.72
C PRO A 280 -16.38 21.18 23.47
N THR A 281 -15.07 21.36 23.63
CA THR A 281 -14.14 21.61 22.54
C THR A 281 -13.05 20.54 22.46
N ALA A 282 -12.37 20.44 21.32
CA ALA A 282 -11.16 19.65 21.14
C ALA A 282 -10.17 20.33 20.20
N THR A 283 -8.90 19.93 20.32
CA THR A 283 -7.78 20.32 19.46
C THR A 283 -7.17 19.06 18.86
N ILE A 284 -6.93 19.05 17.55
CA ILE A 284 -6.44 17.89 16.78
C ILE A 284 -5.28 18.33 15.87
N THR A 285 -4.15 17.63 16.01
CA THR A 285 -2.91 17.81 15.24
C THR A 285 -2.71 16.68 14.23
N PHE A 286 -1.97 16.98 13.15
CA PHE A 286 -1.77 16.08 11.99
C PHE A 286 -0.29 16.04 11.57
N GLN A 287 0.06 15.13 10.65
CA GLN A 287 1.44 14.84 10.20
C GLN A 287 2.40 14.34 11.30
N GLU A 288 1.88 13.93 12.47
CA GLU A 288 2.67 13.30 13.53
C GLU A 288 3.00 11.84 13.19
N THR A 289 4.14 11.32 13.66
CA THR A 289 4.50 9.90 13.47
C THR A 289 5.20 9.34 14.70
N TYR A 290 4.53 8.41 15.37
CA TYR A 290 5.03 7.77 16.59
C TYR A 290 5.70 6.43 16.27
N VAL A 291 6.87 6.21 16.88
CA VAL A 291 7.62 4.94 16.79
C VAL A 291 7.58 4.19 18.12
N ASN A 292 7.87 2.89 18.09
CA ASN A 292 7.84 1.99 19.26
C ASN A 292 6.44 1.69 19.83
N GLY A 293 5.39 1.76 19.01
CA GLY A 293 4.08 1.19 19.36
C GLY A 293 4.21 -0.30 19.77
N ARG A 294 3.46 -0.71 20.79
CA ARG A 294 3.57 -2.05 21.41
C ARG A 294 2.22 -2.76 21.53
N PRO A 295 2.21 -4.11 21.50
CA PRO A 295 3.35 -4.96 21.12
C PRO A 295 3.68 -4.87 19.62
N SER A 296 4.88 -5.27 19.20
CA SER A 296 5.32 -5.24 17.78
C SER A 296 6.55 -6.14 17.61
N PRO A 297 6.77 -6.81 16.46
CA PRO A 297 5.98 -6.78 15.23
C PRO A 297 4.64 -7.50 15.37
N VAL A 298 3.75 -7.19 14.43
CA VAL A 298 2.56 -7.97 14.13
C VAL A 298 2.31 -7.93 12.62
N LEU A 299 1.59 -8.93 12.16
CA LEU A 299 1.43 -9.33 10.77
C LEU A 299 -0.02 -8.94 10.36
N ALA A 300 -0.41 -8.68 9.10
CA ALA A 300 -1.67 -7.93 8.84
C ALA A 300 -2.96 -8.80 8.84
N GLU A 301 -4.15 -8.28 9.18
CA GLU A 301 -5.42 -9.06 9.18
C GLU A 301 -5.69 -9.68 7.80
N THR A 302 -5.75 -8.83 6.78
CA THR A 302 -5.95 -9.23 5.38
C THR A 302 -4.86 -10.15 4.84
N SER A 303 -3.71 -10.23 5.52
CA SER A 303 -2.64 -11.16 5.18
C SER A 303 -3.14 -12.61 5.45
N ALA A 304 -3.03 -13.51 4.47
CA ALA A 304 -3.83 -14.74 4.41
C ALA A 304 -3.23 -16.01 5.11
N ARG A 305 -4.05 -17.03 5.45
CA ARG A 305 -3.71 -18.04 6.51
C ARG A 305 -3.54 -19.52 6.12
N GLY A 306 -2.73 -20.22 6.92
CA GLY A 306 -2.39 -21.67 6.85
C GLY A 306 -3.56 -22.61 6.58
N PRO A 307 -3.40 -23.77 5.89
CA PRO A 307 -2.21 -24.31 5.21
C PRO A 307 -2.23 -24.10 3.68
N SER A 308 -1.16 -24.50 2.97
CA SER A 308 -1.01 -24.25 1.52
C SER A 308 -1.88 -25.21 0.69
N ARG A 309 -2.86 -24.67 -0.05
CA ARG A 309 -3.72 -25.49 -0.93
C ARG A 309 -2.95 -26.12 -2.10
N SER A 310 -1.85 -25.51 -2.55
CA SER A 310 -1.04 -26.04 -3.66
C SER A 310 -0.21 -27.25 -3.27
N TYR A 311 0.19 -27.36 -1.99
CA TYR A 311 0.84 -28.55 -1.43
C TYR A 311 0.76 -28.55 0.10
N LEU A 312 -0.05 -29.45 0.67
CA LEU A 312 -0.28 -29.53 2.12
C LEU A 312 0.91 -30.11 2.91
N GLY A 313 1.82 -30.84 2.26
CA GLY A 313 2.93 -31.53 2.93
C GLY A 313 4.08 -30.63 3.41
N ILE A 314 4.05 -29.34 3.07
CA ILE A 314 5.01 -28.34 3.57
C ILE A 314 4.22 -27.17 4.16
N SER A 315 4.51 -26.82 5.41
CA SER A 315 3.88 -25.68 6.08
C SER A 315 4.20 -24.36 5.36
N LYS A 316 3.20 -23.47 5.31
CA LYS A 316 3.32 -22.07 4.90
C LYS A 316 2.42 -21.24 5.82
N PRO A 317 2.78 -20.00 6.24
CA PRO A 317 4.02 -19.24 6.04
C PRO A 317 5.39 -19.92 6.18
N ASP A 318 6.36 -19.37 5.46
CA ASP A 318 7.79 -19.52 5.80
C ASP A 318 8.24 -18.49 6.85
N ILE A 319 7.90 -17.20 6.67
CA ILE A 319 8.43 -16.10 7.49
C ILE A 319 7.57 -14.82 7.46
N MET A 320 7.59 -14.07 8.56
CA MET A 320 7.01 -12.73 8.69
C MET A 320 7.98 -11.63 8.21
N ALA A 321 7.47 -10.56 7.60
CA ALA A 321 8.22 -9.34 7.34
C ALA A 321 7.29 -8.10 7.40
N PRO A 322 7.82 -6.89 7.64
CA PRO A 322 7.03 -5.66 7.56
C PRO A 322 6.42 -5.46 6.17
N GLY A 323 5.11 -5.19 6.12
CA GLY A 323 4.36 -5.01 4.87
C GLY A 323 3.16 -4.06 4.94
N VAL A 324 2.79 -3.59 6.14
CA VAL A 324 1.75 -2.57 6.33
C VAL A 324 2.38 -1.18 6.20
N LEU A 325 1.76 -0.29 5.41
CA LEU A 325 2.04 1.15 5.37
C LEU A 325 3.53 1.53 5.20
N ILE A 326 4.24 0.82 4.32
CA ILE A 326 5.68 0.99 4.12
C ILE A 326 5.98 2.20 3.21
N LEU A 327 6.64 3.24 3.73
CA LEU A 327 7.11 4.37 2.94
C LEU A 327 8.20 3.97 1.92
N ALA A 328 7.85 4.02 0.64
CA ALA A 328 8.77 3.75 -0.47
C ALA A 328 8.50 4.68 -1.68
N ALA A 329 9.29 4.57 -2.74
CA ALA A 329 9.19 5.47 -3.90
C ALA A 329 8.04 5.06 -4.84
N VAL A 330 7.35 6.07 -5.39
CA VAL A 330 6.31 5.92 -6.42
C VAL A 330 6.59 6.87 -7.60
N PRO A 331 6.07 6.61 -8.82
CA PRO A 331 6.15 7.56 -9.93
C PRO A 331 5.42 8.88 -9.59
N PRO A 332 5.99 10.05 -9.89
CA PRO A 332 5.49 11.34 -9.44
C PRO A 332 4.25 11.83 -10.21
N ASN A 333 3.83 11.10 -11.24
CA ASN A 333 2.73 11.46 -12.15
C ASN A 333 1.50 10.55 -11.97
N LEU A 334 1.40 9.83 -10.85
CA LEU A 334 0.19 9.10 -10.46
C LEU A 334 -0.68 9.98 -9.56
N PHE A 335 -1.98 9.73 -9.59
CA PHE A 335 -2.86 10.19 -8.52
C PHE A 335 -2.39 9.59 -7.19
N SER A 336 -2.15 10.45 -6.20
CA SER A 336 -1.83 10.02 -4.83
C SER A 336 -3.07 10.11 -3.96
N GLU A 337 -3.73 11.27 -3.95
CA GLU A 337 -4.89 11.55 -3.10
C GLU A 337 -5.65 12.79 -3.60
N SER A 338 -6.91 12.94 -3.20
CA SER A 338 -7.72 14.15 -3.40
C SER A 338 -8.03 14.74 -2.03
N ILE A 339 -7.50 15.94 -1.75
CA ILE A 339 -7.73 16.63 -0.47
C ILE A 339 -8.97 17.52 -0.63
N GLN A 340 -9.97 17.32 0.22
CA GLN A 340 -11.15 18.19 0.29
C GLN A 340 -11.03 19.17 1.47
N ASN A 341 -11.91 20.17 1.53
CA ASN A 341 -11.99 21.15 2.63
C ASN A 341 -10.74 21.97 2.97
N ILE A 342 -9.73 22.06 2.09
CA ILE A 342 -8.47 22.80 2.32
C ILE A 342 -8.69 24.23 2.85
N GLY A 343 -9.72 24.94 2.36
CA GLY A 343 -9.97 26.35 2.68
C GLY A 343 -10.38 26.66 4.14
N ILE A 344 -10.62 25.63 4.96
CA ILE A 344 -11.15 25.73 6.33
C ILE A 344 -10.04 25.52 7.39
N ILE A 345 -8.80 25.29 6.95
CA ILE A 345 -7.73 24.63 7.73
C ILE A 345 -6.36 25.34 7.64
N LEU A 346 -6.36 26.66 7.41
CA LEU A 346 -5.17 27.53 7.34
C LEU A 346 -5.12 28.53 8.51
#